data_AF-A0A948HMP0-F1
#
_entry.id   AF-A0A948HMP0-F1
#
_cell.length_a   1.000
_cell.length_b   1.000
_cell.length_c   1.000
_cell.angle_alpha   90.00
_cell.angle_beta   90.00
_cell.angle_gamma   90.00
#
_symmetry.space_group_name_H-M   'P 1'
#
loop_
_entity.id
_entity.type
_entity.pdbx_description
1 polymer ?
#
loop_
_entity_poly.entity_id
_entity_poly.type
_entity_poly.pdbx_seq_one_letter_code
_entity_poly.pdbx_strand_id
1 'polypeptide(L)'
;MSILLLPACQRQENPPAGSEAAPAPSPETRPATADDQDQAEARAIAKEAYIYAFAMLENYNTLYKQVATPEAPEYVGGFGRFRHYSELYTPDNHDVVTPNNDTPYSWAWLDLRAEPWVVTVPKVPEGRYYVQQWVDLFTYNFAYIGSRATGNGAGSYLIAGPGWKGAKPAGIKQVFPSETSLVLTLTRTALNSPGDIANVKKIQEGMKLQPLSSYLKTPAPPAAPQIELPPYDAEKAHSHDFIRYLNFLLQFTQPTNPDEAGLMARFARIGIGSGQPFDATALSPARLAAIDAGVADAKARS
;
A
#
# COMPACT_ATOMS: atom_id res chain seq x y z
N MET A 1 -0.50 91.98 -14.63
CA MET A 1 -1.26 93.06 -13.97
C MET A 1 -2.60 93.16 -14.68
N SER A 2 -3.69 92.78 -14.00
CA SER A 2 -5.12 92.93 -14.36
C SER A 2 -5.56 92.35 -15.73
N ILE A 3 -6.76 91.80 -15.91
CA ILE A 3 -8.07 92.44 -15.78
C ILE A 3 -9.16 91.36 -15.61
N LEU A 4 -10.16 91.64 -14.76
CA LEU A 4 -11.43 90.92 -14.62
C LEU A 4 -12.34 91.09 -15.85
N LEU A 5 -13.07 90.04 -16.25
CA LEU A 5 -14.36 90.15 -16.94
C LEU A 5 -15.25 88.90 -16.68
N LEU A 6 -16.47 89.13 -16.18
CA LEU A 6 -17.67 88.27 -16.28
C LEU A 6 -18.43 88.64 -17.59
N PRO A 7 -19.49 87.95 -18.06
CA PRO A 7 -20.10 86.65 -17.71
C PRO A 7 -20.45 85.75 -18.94
N ALA A 8 -20.91 84.50 -18.76
CA ALA A 8 -21.87 83.84 -19.67
C ALA A 8 -22.42 82.51 -19.09
N CYS A 9 -23.74 82.31 -19.19
CA CYS A 9 -24.40 81.01 -19.02
C CYS A 9 -23.83 79.98 -20.01
N GLN A 10 -23.41 78.82 -19.52
CA GLN A 10 -23.10 77.67 -20.37
C GLN A 10 -24.15 76.57 -20.19
N ARG A 11 -24.71 76.18 -21.34
CA ARG A 11 -25.60 75.06 -21.56
C ARG A 11 -24.90 73.76 -21.21
N GLN A 12 -25.58 72.90 -20.48
CA GLN A 12 -25.16 71.54 -20.16
C GLN A 12 -25.33 70.66 -21.41
N GLU A 13 -24.22 70.20 -21.99
CA GLU A 13 -24.24 69.18 -23.05
C GLU A 13 -24.29 67.79 -22.40
N ASN A 14 -25.35 67.03 -22.71
CA ASN A 14 -25.42 65.62 -22.37
C ASN A 14 -24.48 64.81 -23.29
N PRO A 15 -23.73 63.81 -22.77
CA PRO A 15 -22.96 62.90 -23.60
C PRO A 15 -23.89 62.02 -24.46
N PRO A 16 -23.41 61.51 -25.61
CA PRO A 16 -24.23 60.70 -26.51
C PRO A 16 -24.64 59.38 -25.85
N ALA A 17 -25.85 58.92 -26.16
CA ALA A 17 -26.37 57.63 -25.72
C ALA A 17 -25.43 56.51 -26.17
N GLY A 18 -24.83 55.82 -25.20
CA GLY A 18 -24.07 54.61 -25.43
C GLY A 18 -24.97 53.54 -26.04
N SER A 19 -24.51 52.92 -27.12
CA SER A 19 -25.08 51.71 -27.67
C SER A 19 -25.01 50.61 -26.61
N GLU A 20 -26.14 50.29 -26.00
CA GLU A 20 -26.29 49.14 -25.11
C GLU A 20 -26.07 47.87 -25.95
N ALA A 21 -24.90 47.25 -25.79
CA ALA A 21 -24.60 45.99 -26.45
C ALA A 21 -25.56 44.91 -25.92
N ALA A 22 -26.22 44.20 -26.82
CA ALA A 22 -27.09 43.08 -26.46
C ALA A 22 -26.32 42.08 -25.56
N PRO A 23 -26.97 41.53 -24.52
CA PRO A 23 -26.32 40.56 -23.64
C PRO A 23 -25.84 39.37 -24.48
N ALA A 24 -24.58 38.97 -24.28
CA ALA A 24 -24.04 37.78 -24.91
C ALA A 24 -24.94 36.57 -24.58
N PRO A 25 -25.21 35.68 -25.55
CA PRO A 25 -26.00 34.49 -25.27
C PRO A 25 -25.33 33.69 -24.15
N SER A 26 -26.11 33.29 -23.15
CA SER A 26 -25.64 32.40 -22.08
C SER A 26 -25.07 31.13 -22.72
N PRO A 27 -23.97 30.55 -22.19
CA PRO A 27 -23.40 29.34 -22.77
C PRO A 27 -24.44 28.22 -22.73
N GLU A 28 -24.94 27.85 -23.91
CA GLU A 28 -25.85 26.71 -24.05
C GLU A 28 -25.15 25.46 -23.53
N THR A 29 -25.71 24.86 -22.48
CA THR A 29 -25.20 23.62 -21.92
C THR A 29 -25.59 22.48 -22.88
N ARG A 30 -24.68 22.09 -23.77
CA ARG A 30 -24.90 20.93 -24.64
C ARG A 30 -25.08 19.67 -23.78
N PRO A 31 -26.09 18.82 -24.06
CA PRO A 31 -26.23 17.54 -23.35
C PRO A 31 -24.99 16.67 -23.56
N ALA A 32 -24.52 16.03 -22.50
CA ALA A 32 -23.35 15.15 -22.51
C ALA A 32 -23.56 14.00 -23.50
N THR A 33 -22.52 13.72 -24.30
CA THR A 33 -22.50 12.58 -25.23
C THR A 33 -22.25 11.27 -24.49
N ALA A 34 -22.46 10.14 -25.17
CA ALA A 34 -22.14 8.82 -24.60
C ALA A 34 -20.64 8.66 -24.26
N ASP A 35 -19.76 9.32 -25.04
CA ASP A 35 -18.32 9.34 -24.78
C ASP A 35 -17.98 10.19 -23.54
N ASP A 36 -18.65 11.35 -23.37
CA ASP A 36 -18.52 12.16 -22.15
C ASP A 36 -18.97 11.38 -20.90
N GLN A 37 -20.02 10.57 -21.01
CA GLN A 37 -20.53 9.73 -19.93
C GLN A 37 -19.57 8.59 -19.59
N ASP A 38 -19.00 7.89 -20.58
CA ASP A 38 -17.99 6.84 -20.37
C ASP A 38 -16.74 7.40 -19.68
N GLN A 39 -16.25 8.57 -20.12
CA GLN A 39 -15.09 9.22 -19.52
C GLN A 39 -15.37 9.67 -18.08
N ALA A 40 -16.55 10.26 -17.81
CA ALA A 40 -16.94 10.64 -16.46
C ALA A 40 -17.04 9.42 -15.53
N GLU A 41 -17.58 8.30 -16.02
CA GLU A 41 -17.65 7.05 -15.28
C GLU A 41 -16.26 6.47 -15.03
N ALA A 42 -15.40 6.41 -16.05
CA ALA A 42 -14.03 5.91 -15.93
C ALA A 42 -13.23 6.71 -14.89
N ARG A 43 -13.35 8.04 -14.89
CA ARG A 43 -12.74 8.92 -13.88
C ARG A 43 -13.24 8.62 -12.47
N ALA A 44 -14.55 8.48 -12.29
CA ALA A 44 -15.14 8.19 -10.99
C ALA A 44 -14.69 6.82 -10.44
N ILE A 45 -14.70 5.79 -11.29
CA ILE A 45 -14.24 4.44 -10.92
C ILE A 45 -12.73 4.46 -10.61
N ALA A 46 -11.92 5.12 -11.44
CA ALA A 46 -10.47 5.20 -11.23
C ALA A 46 -10.12 5.88 -9.91
N LYS A 47 -10.84 6.94 -9.53
CA LYS A 47 -10.67 7.61 -8.25
C LYS A 47 -10.87 6.65 -7.08
N GLU A 48 -11.99 5.94 -7.05
CA GLU A 48 -12.30 5.00 -5.97
C GLU A 48 -11.33 3.81 -5.95
N ALA A 49 -11.02 3.26 -7.13
CA ALA A 49 -10.06 2.17 -7.29
C ALA A 49 -8.66 2.56 -6.82
N TYR A 50 -8.22 3.77 -7.12
CA TYR A 50 -6.93 4.26 -6.69
C TYR A 50 -6.88 4.47 -5.17
N ILE A 51 -7.93 5.01 -4.55
CA ILE A 51 -8.03 5.12 -3.08
C ILE A 51 -7.92 3.74 -2.44
N TYR A 52 -8.65 2.75 -2.97
CA TYR A 52 -8.57 1.37 -2.53
C TYR A 52 -7.14 0.79 -2.68
N ALA A 53 -6.51 1.01 -3.83
CA ALA A 53 -5.21 0.44 -4.16
C ALA A 53 -4.03 1.12 -3.47
N PHE A 54 -4.15 2.40 -3.08
CA PHE A 54 -3.02 3.24 -2.68
C PHE A 54 -2.13 2.58 -1.62
N ALA A 55 -2.72 2.11 -0.52
CA ALA A 55 -1.96 1.45 0.55
C ALA A 55 -1.28 0.15 0.07
N MET A 56 -1.94 -0.61 -0.81
CA MET A 56 -1.37 -1.83 -1.39
C MET A 56 -0.19 -1.51 -2.33
N LEU A 57 -0.27 -0.42 -3.11
CA LEU A 57 0.79 0.02 -4.02
C LEU A 57 2.05 0.45 -3.25
N GLU A 58 1.87 1.22 -2.17
CA GLU A 58 2.99 1.60 -1.31
C GLU A 58 3.60 0.40 -0.58
N ASN A 59 2.77 -0.53 -0.10
CA ASN A 59 3.23 -1.78 0.48
C ASN A 59 3.99 -2.64 -0.54
N TYR A 60 3.54 -2.63 -1.81
CA TYR A 60 4.21 -3.31 -2.91
C TYR A 60 5.57 -2.69 -3.24
N ASN A 61 5.70 -1.35 -3.20
CA ASN A 61 6.98 -0.66 -3.33
C ASN A 61 7.99 -1.17 -2.28
N THR A 62 7.55 -1.26 -1.01
CA THR A 62 8.36 -1.83 0.07
C THR A 62 8.72 -3.29 -0.20
N LEU A 63 7.74 -4.13 -0.57
CA LEU A 63 7.96 -5.53 -0.92
C LEU A 63 9.01 -5.65 -2.03
N TYR A 64 8.87 -4.89 -3.13
CA TYR A 64 9.75 -4.96 -4.29
C TYR A 64 11.21 -4.64 -3.92
N LYS A 65 11.45 -3.58 -3.15
CA LYS A 65 12.79 -3.24 -2.64
C LYS A 65 13.35 -4.34 -1.74
N GLN A 66 12.54 -4.82 -0.80
CA GLN A 66 12.97 -5.78 0.21
C GLN A 66 13.18 -7.20 -0.35
N VAL A 67 12.41 -7.63 -1.35
CA VAL A 67 12.38 -9.02 -1.83
C VAL A 67 13.01 -9.19 -3.20
N ALA A 68 12.96 -8.18 -4.07
CA ALA A 68 13.33 -8.31 -5.49
C ALA A 68 14.51 -7.45 -5.93
N THR A 69 15.05 -6.58 -5.06
CA THR A 69 16.15 -5.67 -5.42
C THR A 69 17.37 -5.92 -4.53
N PRO A 70 18.28 -6.86 -4.88
CA PRO A 70 19.44 -7.21 -4.07
C PRO A 70 20.37 -6.05 -3.70
N GLU A 71 20.40 -5.01 -4.53
CA GLU A 71 21.22 -3.81 -4.37
C GLU A 71 20.57 -2.79 -3.43
N ALA A 72 19.29 -2.97 -3.09
CA ALA A 72 18.59 -2.06 -2.20
C ALA A 72 19.12 -2.18 -0.77
N PRO A 73 19.37 -1.05 -0.07
CA PRO A 73 19.73 -1.05 1.34
C PRO A 73 18.75 -1.79 2.22
N GLU A 74 17.51 -2.04 1.80
CA GLU A 74 16.45 -2.71 2.55
C GLU A 74 16.28 -4.19 2.21
N TYR A 75 17.02 -4.73 1.23
CA TYR A 75 16.91 -6.10 0.77
C TYR A 75 17.00 -7.14 1.91
N VAL A 76 15.98 -7.99 2.06
CA VAL A 76 15.89 -8.98 3.14
C VAL A 76 16.38 -10.38 2.73
N GLY A 77 16.74 -10.58 1.45
CA GLY A 77 17.19 -11.88 0.93
C GLY A 77 16.08 -12.76 0.35
N GLY A 78 14.91 -12.18 0.07
CA GLY A 78 13.74 -12.89 -0.44
C GLY A 78 12.76 -13.35 0.65
N PHE A 79 11.74 -14.13 0.24
CA PHE A 79 10.74 -14.66 1.17
C PHE A 79 11.33 -15.65 2.19
N GLY A 80 10.75 -15.68 3.40
CA GLY A 80 11.08 -16.64 4.44
C GLY A 80 12.37 -16.36 5.20
N ARG A 81 12.96 -15.17 5.03
CA ARG A 81 14.21 -14.77 5.68
C ARG A 81 14.01 -13.56 6.55
N PHE A 82 14.58 -13.63 7.75
CA PHE A 82 14.75 -12.44 8.57
C PHE A 82 15.96 -11.64 8.10
N ARG A 83 15.77 -10.33 8.05
CA ARG A 83 16.85 -9.35 8.12
C ARG A 83 16.77 -8.62 9.45
N HIS A 84 17.86 -8.64 10.21
CA HIS A 84 17.97 -7.98 11.50
C HIS A 84 18.77 -6.70 11.37
N TYR A 85 18.14 -5.57 11.63
CA TYR A 85 18.80 -4.28 11.77
C TYR A 85 19.25 -4.18 13.23
N SER A 86 20.55 -4.25 13.44
CA SER A 86 21.16 -4.31 14.77
C SER A 86 22.08 -3.12 15.04
N GLU A 87 21.87 -2.03 14.31
CA GLU A 87 22.61 -0.78 14.43
C GLU A 87 21.74 0.23 15.19
N LEU A 88 22.38 1.13 15.93
CA LEU A 88 21.71 2.30 16.46
C LEU A 88 21.29 3.15 15.26
N TYR A 89 20.00 3.47 15.14
CA TYR A 89 19.53 4.32 14.05
C TYR A 89 20.16 5.71 14.20
N THR A 90 20.81 6.18 13.14
CA THR A 90 21.25 7.57 13.00
C THR A 90 20.18 8.34 12.23
N PRO A 91 20.26 9.68 12.15
CA PRO A 91 19.39 10.47 11.28
C PRO A 91 19.38 10.06 9.79
N ASP A 92 20.26 9.16 9.34
CA ASP A 92 20.44 8.76 7.94
C ASP A 92 19.56 7.56 7.52
N ASN A 93 18.77 6.98 8.44
CA ASN A 93 17.92 5.84 8.14
C ASN A 93 16.51 6.28 7.66
N HIS A 94 16.15 5.93 6.41
CA HIS A 94 14.89 6.36 5.77
C HIS A 94 13.83 5.25 5.57
N ASP A 95 14.11 4.02 5.99
CA ASP A 95 13.25 2.83 5.76
C ASP A 95 11.84 2.93 6.39
N VAL A 96 11.64 3.87 7.32
CA VAL A 96 10.36 4.15 7.99
C VAL A 96 10.13 5.66 7.97
N VAL A 97 8.91 6.09 7.63
CA VAL A 97 8.51 7.51 7.53
C VAL A 97 8.83 8.33 8.80
N THR A 98 8.94 7.65 9.94
CA THR A 98 9.52 8.17 11.20
C THR A 98 10.35 7.06 11.86
N PRO A 99 11.69 7.04 11.71
CA PRO A 99 12.52 6.03 12.34
C PRO A 99 12.43 6.16 13.87
N ASN A 100 12.16 5.04 14.54
CA ASN A 100 12.17 4.98 15.99
C ASN A 100 13.58 4.59 16.46
N ASN A 101 14.28 5.51 17.11
CA ASN A 101 15.64 5.28 17.63
C ASN A 101 15.68 4.30 18.82
N ASP A 102 14.52 3.90 19.36
CA ASP A 102 14.43 3.08 20.59
C ASP A 102 14.30 1.56 20.34
N THR A 103 14.13 1.09 19.09
CA THR A 103 13.91 -0.33 18.79
C THR A 103 14.63 -0.81 17.52
N PRO A 104 15.73 -1.58 17.64
CA PRO A 104 16.29 -2.31 16.51
C PRO A 104 15.24 -3.21 15.84
N TYR A 105 15.20 -3.16 14.51
CA TYR A 105 14.15 -3.77 13.70
C TYR A 105 14.51 -5.17 13.20
N SER A 106 13.51 -6.00 12.93
CA SER A 106 13.68 -7.18 12.10
C SER A 106 12.53 -7.33 11.13
N TRP A 107 12.88 -7.48 9.85
CA TRP A 107 11.93 -7.55 8.75
C TRP A 107 11.94 -8.94 8.14
N ALA A 108 10.78 -9.41 7.71
CA ALA A 108 10.66 -10.57 6.84
C ALA A 108 9.35 -10.52 6.06
N TRP A 109 9.40 -11.06 4.84
CA TRP A 109 8.21 -11.35 4.04
C TRP A 109 7.98 -12.85 3.97
N LEU A 110 6.72 -13.28 3.99
CA LEU A 110 6.33 -14.67 3.80
C LEU A 110 5.43 -14.81 2.59
N ASP A 111 5.64 -15.89 1.83
CA ASP A 111 4.72 -16.39 0.81
C ASP A 111 4.00 -17.62 1.37
N LEU A 112 2.69 -17.46 1.60
CA LEU A 112 1.82 -18.43 2.24
C LEU A 112 1.08 -19.33 1.23
N ARG A 113 1.34 -19.19 -0.08
CA ARG A 113 0.58 -19.89 -1.13
C ARG A 113 0.78 -21.41 -1.12
N ALA A 114 1.99 -21.87 -0.82
CA ALA A 114 2.30 -23.30 -0.78
C ALA A 114 1.87 -23.94 0.56
N GLU A 115 2.19 -23.28 1.67
CA GLU A 115 1.85 -23.71 3.01
C GLU A 115 2.01 -22.58 4.04
N PRO A 116 1.41 -22.71 5.25
CA PRO A 116 1.70 -21.84 6.37
C PRO A 116 3.17 -21.85 6.79
N TRP A 117 3.57 -20.78 7.49
CA TRP A 117 4.89 -20.65 8.08
C TRP A 117 4.82 -20.68 9.59
N VAL A 118 5.78 -21.38 10.20
CA VAL A 118 5.98 -21.39 11.65
C VAL A 118 6.97 -20.29 12.03
N VAL A 119 6.51 -19.41 12.90
CA VAL A 119 7.30 -18.35 13.54
C VAL A 119 7.69 -18.83 14.93
N THR A 120 8.98 -19.04 15.16
CA THR A 120 9.50 -19.39 16.49
C THR A 120 10.23 -18.22 17.10
N VAL A 121 9.86 -17.86 18.33
CA VAL A 121 10.48 -16.78 19.10
C VAL A 121 11.20 -17.35 20.34
N PRO A 122 12.38 -16.83 20.70
CA PRO A 122 13.07 -17.25 21.90
C PRO A 122 12.38 -16.67 23.15
N LYS A 123 12.82 -17.11 24.34
CA LYS A 123 12.44 -16.43 25.57
C LYS A 123 13.08 -15.04 25.57
N VAL A 124 12.25 -14.01 25.71
CA VAL A 124 12.68 -12.63 25.90
C VAL A 124 12.72 -12.35 27.41
N PRO A 125 13.72 -11.64 27.94
CA PRO A 125 13.76 -11.30 29.37
C PRO A 125 12.48 -10.59 29.81
N GLU A 126 12.02 -10.88 31.03
CA GLU A 126 10.91 -10.14 31.64
C GLU A 126 11.31 -8.66 31.79
N GLY A 127 10.35 -7.76 31.55
CA GLY A 127 10.59 -6.31 31.54
C GLY A 127 11.16 -5.74 30.24
N ARG A 128 11.60 -6.57 29.28
CA ARG A 128 11.95 -6.10 27.93
C ARG A 128 10.76 -6.20 26.99
N TYR A 129 10.42 -5.10 26.34
CA TYR A 129 9.38 -5.08 25.31
C TYR A 129 9.90 -5.68 23.98
N TYR A 130 9.09 -6.52 23.35
CA TYR A 130 9.24 -6.88 21.95
C TYR A 130 7.87 -7.10 21.30
N VAL A 131 7.80 -6.93 19.98
CA VAL A 131 6.62 -7.24 19.18
C VAL A 131 7.04 -7.61 17.77
N GLN A 132 6.46 -8.67 17.22
CA GLN A 132 6.35 -8.93 15.80
C GLN A 132 4.94 -8.51 15.37
N GLN A 133 4.87 -7.42 14.62
CA GLN A 133 3.65 -6.93 14.00
C GLN A 133 3.54 -7.57 12.62
N TRP A 134 2.49 -8.36 12.41
CA TRP A 134 2.23 -8.99 11.12
C TRP A 134 1.19 -8.21 10.34
N VAL A 135 1.53 -7.92 9.09
CA VAL A 135 0.80 -7.04 8.18
C VAL A 135 0.51 -7.79 6.90
N ASP A 136 -0.73 -7.74 6.43
CA ASP A 136 -1.13 -8.32 5.14
C ASP A 136 -0.95 -7.32 3.98
N LEU A 137 -1.29 -7.72 2.75
CA LEU A 137 -1.14 -6.82 1.59
C LEU A 137 -2.07 -5.61 1.66
N PHE A 138 -3.22 -5.72 2.32
CA PHE A 138 -4.14 -4.61 2.58
C PHE A 138 -3.63 -3.65 3.65
N THR A 139 -2.44 -3.89 4.21
CA THR A 139 -1.82 -3.13 5.29
C THR A 139 -2.53 -3.28 6.64
N TYR A 140 -3.38 -4.30 6.80
CA TYR A 140 -4.02 -4.60 8.07
C TYR A 140 -3.08 -5.38 9.00
N ASN A 141 -3.06 -4.97 10.27
CA ASN A 141 -2.35 -5.68 11.32
C ASN A 141 -3.20 -6.86 11.82
N PHE A 142 -3.04 -8.01 11.18
CA PHE A 142 -3.86 -9.18 11.51
C PHE A 142 -3.31 -9.99 12.70
N ALA A 143 -2.03 -9.81 13.08
CA ALA A 143 -1.45 -10.50 14.22
C ALA A 143 -0.33 -9.76 14.94
N TYR A 144 -0.22 -10.05 16.24
CA TYR A 144 0.88 -9.61 17.09
C TYR A 144 1.44 -10.79 17.89
N ILE A 145 2.75 -11.00 17.79
CA ILE A 145 3.50 -11.95 18.63
C ILE A 145 4.47 -11.13 19.46
N GLY A 146 4.30 -11.07 20.78
CA GLY A 146 5.06 -10.11 21.57
C GLY A 146 4.64 -10.00 23.02
N SER A 147 5.35 -9.17 23.77
CA SER A 147 5.17 -8.96 25.21
C SER A 147 3.72 -8.72 25.63
N ARG A 148 2.96 -7.95 24.85
CA ARG A 148 1.58 -7.58 25.19
C ARG A 148 0.53 -8.59 24.70
N ALA A 149 0.83 -9.34 23.64
CA ALA A 149 -0.15 -10.21 22.98
C ALA A 149 0.01 -11.69 23.37
N THR A 150 1.25 -12.17 23.45
CA THR A 150 1.58 -13.59 23.67
C THR A 150 2.57 -13.80 24.81
N GLY A 151 3.03 -12.72 25.45
CA GLY A 151 4.02 -12.72 26.52
C GLY A 151 5.46 -12.89 26.05
N ASN A 152 6.37 -12.96 27.02
CA ASN A 152 7.83 -13.00 26.83
C ASN A 152 8.42 -14.42 26.80
N GLY A 153 7.61 -15.45 27.01
CA GLY A 153 8.07 -16.84 26.94
C GLY A 153 8.38 -17.30 25.51
N ALA A 154 9.31 -18.24 25.35
CA ALA A 154 9.58 -18.89 24.07
C ALA A 154 8.32 -19.58 23.52
N GLY A 155 8.17 -19.62 22.20
CA GLY A 155 7.02 -20.28 21.57
C GLY A 155 7.07 -20.33 20.05
N SER A 156 6.24 -21.20 19.50
CA SER A 156 6.01 -21.33 18.06
C SER A 156 4.56 -20.95 17.74
N TYR A 157 4.38 -20.18 16.68
CA TYR A 157 3.10 -19.67 16.19
C TYR A 157 3.00 -19.96 14.69
N LEU A 158 1.78 -20.07 14.17
CA LEU A 158 1.55 -20.39 12.77
C LEU A 158 0.92 -19.20 12.07
N ILE A 159 1.55 -18.72 10.99
CA ILE A 159 0.98 -17.73 10.07
C ILE A 159 0.41 -18.48 8.87
N ALA A 160 -0.92 -18.44 8.71
CA ALA A 160 -1.64 -19.23 7.72
C ALA A 160 -2.26 -18.33 6.65
N GLY A 161 -2.06 -18.68 5.38
CA GLY A 161 -2.69 -17.98 4.27
C GLY A 161 -4.20 -18.29 4.14
N PRO A 162 -4.94 -17.53 3.33
CA PRO A 162 -6.41 -17.58 3.26
C PRO A 162 -6.99 -18.94 2.84
N GLY A 163 -6.21 -19.74 2.10
CA GLY A 163 -6.63 -21.07 1.65
C GLY A 163 -6.42 -22.22 2.65
N TRP A 164 -5.75 -21.98 3.79
CA TRP A 164 -5.38 -23.05 4.70
C TRP A 164 -6.54 -23.51 5.59
N LYS A 165 -6.81 -24.83 5.61
CA LYS A 165 -7.90 -25.47 6.38
C LYS A 165 -7.41 -26.53 7.36
N GLY A 166 -6.11 -26.55 7.65
CA GLY A 166 -5.53 -27.53 8.56
C GLY A 166 -5.94 -27.30 10.01
N ALA A 167 -5.75 -28.33 10.85
CA ALA A 167 -5.86 -28.17 12.29
C ALA A 167 -4.58 -27.53 12.86
N LYS A 168 -4.69 -26.85 14.01
CA LYS A 168 -3.51 -26.34 14.73
C LYS A 168 -2.60 -27.51 15.12
N PRO A 169 -1.34 -27.57 14.64
CA PRO A 169 -0.42 -28.64 15.00
C PRO A 169 -0.02 -28.61 16.48
N ALA A 170 0.37 -29.76 17.03
CA ALA A 170 0.95 -29.82 18.37
C ALA A 170 2.23 -28.95 18.44
N GLY A 171 2.45 -28.31 19.60
CA GLY A 171 3.58 -27.39 19.79
C GLY A 171 3.35 -25.96 19.28
N ILE A 172 2.35 -25.75 18.41
CA ILE A 172 1.91 -24.41 18.00
C ILE A 172 1.00 -23.81 19.07
N LYS A 173 1.38 -22.65 19.61
CA LYS A 173 0.60 -21.95 20.62
C LYS A 173 -0.70 -21.39 20.01
N GLN A 174 -0.58 -20.69 18.90
CA GLN A 174 -1.69 -20.02 18.21
C GLN A 174 -1.49 -20.02 16.70
N VAL A 175 -2.62 -20.05 15.97
CA VAL A 175 -2.68 -19.84 14.53
C VAL A 175 -3.24 -18.45 14.26
N PHE A 176 -2.59 -17.73 13.35
CA PHE A 176 -3.00 -16.42 12.87
C PHE A 176 -3.33 -16.51 11.39
N PRO A 177 -4.63 -16.50 11.03
CA PRO A 177 -5.04 -16.48 9.63
C PRO A 177 -4.83 -15.07 9.04
N SER A 178 -4.26 -15.01 7.85
CA SER A 178 -4.20 -13.79 7.03
C SER A 178 -5.21 -13.87 5.89
N GLU A 179 -5.78 -12.72 5.53
CA GLU A 179 -6.65 -12.60 4.36
C GLU A 179 -5.86 -12.61 3.04
N THR A 180 -4.53 -12.41 3.09
CA THR A 180 -3.68 -12.36 1.90
C THR A 180 -2.56 -13.40 1.96
N SER A 181 -2.04 -13.75 0.79
CA SER A 181 -1.03 -14.79 0.65
C SER A 181 0.39 -14.29 0.84
N LEU A 182 0.63 -12.99 0.69
CA LEU A 182 1.92 -12.36 1.01
C LEU A 182 1.73 -11.54 2.27
N VAL A 183 2.64 -11.69 3.23
CA VAL A 183 2.58 -10.97 4.50
C VAL A 183 3.96 -10.51 4.93
N LEU A 184 3.99 -9.42 5.67
CA LEU A 184 5.18 -8.81 6.22
C LEU A 184 5.17 -8.94 7.75
N THR A 185 6.33 -9.12 8.36
CA THR A 185 6.52 -8.78 9.78
C THR A 185 7.45 -7.59 9.94
N LEU A 186 7.01 -6.65 10.76
CA LEU A 186 7.85 -5.63 11.34
C LEU A 186 8.07 -5.93 12.83
N THR A 187 9.25 -6.47 13.13
CA THR A 187 9.63 -6.80 14.50
C THR A 187 10.37 -5.66 15.14
N ARG A 188 9.98 -5.29 16.37
CA ARG A 188 10.64 -4.31 17.22
C ARG A 188 11.06 -4.98 18.52
N THR A 189 12.32 -4.83 18.89
CA THR A 189 12.83 -5.25 20.19
C THR A 189 13.36 -4.02 20.91
N ALA A 190 12.90 -3.76 22.13
CA ALA A 190 13.37 -2.61 22.91
C ALA A 190 14.86 -2.71 23.19
N LEU A 191 15.56 -1.59 22.97
CA LEU A 191 16.93 -1.39 23.41
C LEU A 191 16.93 -0.62 24.72
N ASN A 192 17.26 -1.27 25.84
CA ASN A 192 17.11 -0.65 27.16
C ASN A 192 18.20 0.39 27.46
N SER A 193 19.35 0.29 26.79
CA SER A 193 20.45 1.26 26.83
C SER A 193 21.39 1.03 25.63
N PRO A 194 22.27 1.97 25.27
CA PRO A 194 23.22 1.76 24.15
C PRO A 194 24.10 0.51 24.30
N GLY A 195 24.48 0.14 25.53
CA GLY A 195 25.30 -1.04 25.81
C GLY A 195 24.57 -2.38 25.69
N ASP A 196 23.26 -2.37 25.46
CA ASP A 196 22.38 -3.53 25.49
C ASP A 196 22.21 -4.21 24.11
N ILE A 197 22.86 -3.68 23.08
CA ILE A 197 22.70 -4.13 21.69
C ILE A 197 23.04 -5.62 21.50
N ALA A 198 24.01 -6.15 22.26
CA ALA A 198 24.38 -7.57 22.20
C ALA A 198 23.22 -8.49 22.65
N ASN A 199 22.41 -8.06 23.63
CA ASN A 199 21.24 -8.82 24.06
C ASN A 199 20.12 -8.77 23.02
N VAL A 200 19.94 -7.62 22.35
CA VAL A 200 18.98 -7.49 21.25
C VAL A 200 19.36 -8.42 20.10
N LYS A 201 20.64 -8.43 19.69
CA LYS A 201 21.16 -9.35 18.66
C LYS A 201 20.89 -10.82 19.02
N LYS A 202 21.15 -11.22 20.27
CA LYS A 202 20.87 -12.59 20.74
C LYS A 202 19.38 -12.96 20.66
N ILE A 203 18.49 -12.01 20.94
CA ILE A 203 17.03 -12.22 20.80
C ILE A 203 16.66 -12.36 19.32
N GLN A 204 17.19 -11.49 18.46
CA GLN A 204 16.97 -11.50 17.02
C GLN A 204 17.45 -12.83 16.39
N GLU A 205 18.68 -13.25 16.67
CA GLU A 205 19.27 -14.53 16.22
C GLU A 205 18.50 -15.77 16.69
N GLY A 206 17.77 -15.65 17.80
CA GLY A 206 16.92 -16.72 18.31
C GLY A 206 15.59 -16.86 17.57
N MET A 207 15.20 -15.89 16.74
CA MET A 207 13.97 -15.94 15.95
C MET A 207 14.16 -16.83 14.72
N LYS A 208 13.12 -17.60 14.38
CA LYS A 208 13.16 -18.50 13.22
C LYS A 208 11.87 -18.46 12.43
N LEU A 209 12.01 -18.53 11.12
CA LEU A 209 10.94 -18.75 10.14
C LEU A 209 11.22 -20.07 9.45
N GLN A 210 10.20 -20.92 9.35
CA GLN A 210 10.30 -22.16 8.61
C GLN A 210 8.92 -22.58 8.07
N PRO A 211 8.84 -23.22 6.89
CA PRO A 211 7.59 -23.80 6.41
C PRO A 211 7.03 -24.84 7.39
N LEU A 212 5.72 -25.01 7.41
CA LEU A 212 5.03 -25.94 8.30
C LEU A 212 5.52 -27.39 8.14
N SER A 213 5.69 -27.85 6.90
CA SER A 213 6.21 -29.17 6.56
C SER A 213 7.57 -29.44 7.20
N SER A 214 8.48 -28.45 7.11
CA SER A 214 9.81 -28.50 7.74
C SER A 214 9.71 -28.59 9.27
N TYR A 215 8.80 -27.82 9.89
CA TYR A 215 8.54 -27.91 11.34
C TYR A 215 8.02 -29.27 11.78
N LEU A 216 7.07 -29.84 11.03
CA LEU A 216 6.47 -31.14 11.33
C LEU A 216 7.32 -32.32 10.88
N LYS A 217 8.41 -32.07 10.14
CA LYS A 217 9.25 -33.10 9.50
C LYS A 217 8.44 -34.00 8.58
N THR A 218 7.50 -33.41 7.86
CA THR A 218 6.68 -34.09 6.84
C THR A 218 7.16 -33.69 5.44
N PRO A 219 6.80 -34.46 4.40
CA PRO A 219 7.05 -34.03 3.02
C PRO A 219 6.47 -32.63 2.76
N ALA A 220 7.25 -31.80 2.06
CA ALA A 220 6.78 -30.49 1.63
C ALA A 220 5.67 -30.64 0.57
N PRO A 221 4.63 -29.80 0.59
CA PRO A 221 3.68 -29.73 -0.51
C PRO A 221 4.38 -29.21 -1.79
N PRO A 222 3.73 -29.34 -2.96
CA PRO A 222 4.21 -28.72 -4.18
C PRO A 222 4.49 -27.22 -3.97
N ALA A 223 5.66 -26.76 -4.43
CA ALA A 223 6.00 -25.35 -4.37
C ALA A 223 5.00 -24.52 -5.18
N ALA A 224 4.66 -23.33 -4.68
CA ALA A 224 3.90 -22.36 -5.46
C ALA A 224 4.75 -21.88 -6.65
N PRO A 225 4.12 -21.52 -7.79
CA PRO A 225 4.84 -20.93 -8.91
C PRO A 225 5.65 -19.70 -8.47
N GLN A 226 6.87 -19.56 -9.00
CA GLN A 226 7.71 -18.40 -8.73
C GLN A 226 6.95 -17.11 -9.07
N ILE A 227 7.08 -16.11 -8.20
CA ILE A 227 6.47 -14.80 -8.43
C ILE A 227 7.39 -13.98 -9.31
N GLU A 228 6.91 -13.62 -10.50
CA GLU A 228 7.54 -12.60 -11.34
C GLU A 228 7.02 -11.23 -10.89
N LEU A 229 7.73 -10.62 -9.94
CA LEU A 229 7.37 -9.31 -9.39
C LEU A 229 7.60 -8.21 -10.44
N PRO A 230 6.56 -7.52 -10.93
CA PRO A 230 6.77 -6.46 -11.91
C PRO A 230 7.59 -5.31 -11.32
N PRO A 231 8.59 -4.78 -12.06
CA PRO A 231 9.38 -3.66 -11.55
C PRO A 231 8.52 -2.51 -11.05
N TYR A 232 8.82 -2.02 -9.85
CA TYR A 232 8.14 -0.86 -9.30
C TYR A 232 8.65 0.41 -9.99
N ASP A 233 7.71 1.20 -10.48
CA ASP A 233 7.90 2.48 -11.13
C ASP A 233 6.85 3.42 -10.54
N ALA A 234 7.31 4.48 -9.86
CA ALA A 234 6.45 5.39 -9.15
C ALA A 234 5.56 6.21 -10.09
N GLU A 235 6.06 6.61 -11.26
CA GLU A 235 5.26 7.37 -12.23
C GLU A 235 4.09 6.51 -12.73
N LYS A 236 4.37 5.24 -13.06
CA LYS A 236 3.34 4.27 -13.47
C LYS A 236 2.38 3.90 -12.34
N ALA A 237 2.88 3.74 -11.12
CA ALA A 237 2.03 3.43 -9.96
C ALA A 237 1.05 4.56 -9.64
N HIS A 238 1.34 5.78 -10.10
CA HIS A 238 0.51 6.98 -9.88
C HIS A 238 -0.12 7.54 -11.17
N SER A 239 -0.22 6.72 -12.22
CA SER A 239 -0.99 6.96 -13.45
C SER A 239 -1.99 5.83 -13.66
N HIS A 240 -2.71 5.80 -14.78
CA HIS A 240 -3.59 4.70 -15.19
C HIS A 240 -2.93 3.31 -15.15
N ASP A 241 -1.60 3.23 -15.25
CA ASP A 241 -0.84 2.00 -15.10
C ASP A 241 -0.91 1.39 -13.68
N PHE A 242 -1.45 2.13 -12.69
CA PHE A 242 -1.75 1.56 -11.36
C PHE A 242 -2.63 0.30 -11.45
N ILE A 243 -3.49 0.23 -12.48
CA ILE A 243 -4.37 -0.92 -12.76
C ILE A 243 -3.54 -2.19 -12.98
N ARG A 244 -2.39 -2.09 -13.66
CA ARG A 244 -1.47 -3.22 -13.86
C ARG A 244 -0.96 -3.77 -12.54
N TYR A 245 -0.54 -2.90 -11.62
CA TYR A 245 -0.07 -3.30 -10.30
C TYR A 245 -1.20 -3.86 -9.44
N LEU A 246 -2.37 -3.21 -9.45
CA LEU A 246 -3.53 -3.69 -8.70
C LEU A 246 -3.96 -5.09 -9.17
N ASN A 247 -4.06 -5.30 -10.48
CA ASN A 247 -4.39 -6.61 -11.05
C ASN A 247 -3.39 -7.69 -10.64
N PHE A 248 -2.09 -7.35 -10.66
CA PHE A 248 -1.04 -8.23 -10.18
C PHE A 248 -1.25 -8.59 -8.69
N LEU A 249 -1.47 -7.59 -7.84
CA LEU A 249 -1.62 -7.79 -6.39
C LEU A 249 -2.88 -8.56 -6.01
N LEU A 250 -3.99 -8.35 -6.72
CA LEU A 250 -5.27 -9.03 -6.47
C LEU A 250 -5.20 -10.55 -6.59
N GLN A 251 -4.17 -11.10 -7.27
CA GLN A 251 -3.92 -12.55 -7.30
C GLN A 251 -3.57 -13.12 -5.93
N PHE A 252 -3.02 -12.30 -5.03
CA PHE A 252 -2.56 -12.70 -3.71
C PHE A 252 -3.58 -12.39 -2.60
N THR A 253 -4.71 -11.78 -2.96
CA THR A 253 -5.80 -11.41 -2.04
C THR A 253 -7.05 -12.26 -2.29
N GLN A 254 -6.84 -13.52 -2.70
CA GLN A 254 -7.93 -14.45 -3.00
C GLN A 254 -8.20 -15.40 -1.82
N PRO A 255 -9.48 -15.73 -1.55
CA PRO A 255 -10.66 -15.27 -2.27
C PRO A 255 -11.02 -13.82 -1.93
N THR A 256 -11.54 -13.07 -2.91
CA THR A 256 -12.11 -11.73 -2.66
C THR A 256 -13.20 -11.81 -1.59
N ASN A 257 -13.21 -10.84 -0.67
CA ASN A 257 -14.25 -10.72 0.34
C ASN A 257 -15.63 -10.61 -0.35
N PRO A 258 -16.63 -11.43 0.00
CA PRO A 258 -17.96 -11.37 -0.61
C PRO A 258 -18.60 -9.97 -0.59
N ASP A 259 -18.34 -9.18 0.45
CA ASP A 259 -18.86 -7.82 0.58
C ASP A 259 -18.25 -6.85 -0.45
N GLU A 260 -17.08 -7.18 -1.01
CA GLU A 260 -16.39 -6.42 -2.04
C GLU A 260 -16.77 -6.84 -3.47
N ALA A 261 -17.63 -7.86 -3.65
CA ALA A 261 -17.99 -8.36 -4.97
C ALA A 261 -18.57 -7.25 -5.88
N GLY A 262 -19.41 -6.38 -5.34
CA GLY A 262 -19.95 -5.23 -6.05
C GLY A 262 -18.90 -4.17 -6.39
N LEU A 263 -17.93 -3.96 -5.49
CA LEU A 263 -16.80 -3.06 -5.71
C LEU A 263 -15.92 -3.55 -6.85
N MET A 264 -15.53 -4.84 -6.82
CA MET A 264 -14.72 -5.45 -7.87
C MET A 264 -15.44 -5.46 -9.22
N ALA A 265 -16.76 -5.71 -9.25
CA ALA A 265 -17.55 -5.62 -10.47
C ALA A 265 -17.55 -4.21 -11.08
N ARG A 266 -17.55 -3.16 -10.25
CA ARG A 266 -17.40 -1.78 -10.73
C ARG A 266 -15.99 -1.52 -11.26
N PHE A 267 -14.96 -1.92 -10.51
CA PHE A 267 -13.56 -1.75 -10.92
C PHE A 267 -13.24 -2.48 -12.24
N ALA A 268 -13.87 -3.62 -12.48
CA ALA A 268 -13.73 -4.37 -13.74
C ALA A 268 -14.08 -3.56 -15.00
N ARG A 269 -14.93 -2.52 -14.88
CA ARG A 269 -15.32 -1.67 -16.02
C ARG A 269 -14.17 -0.83 -16.57
N ILE A 270 -13.11 -0.61 -15.80
CA ILE A 270 -11.87 0.04 -16.24
C ILE A 270 -10.71 -0.95 -16.42
N GLY A 271 -10.97 -2.26 -16.42
CA GLY A 271 -9.95 -3.29 -16.64
C GLY A 271 -9.27 -3.81 -15.38
N ILE A 272 -9.82 -3.55 -14.19
CA ILE A 272 -9.30 -4.11 -12.94
C ILE A 272 -9.83 -5.52 -12.71
N GLY A 273 -8.95 -6.48 -12.47
CA GLY A 273 -9.31 -7.85 -12.13
C GLY A 273 -8.09 -8.68 -11.72
N SER A 274 -8.31 -9.64 -10.82
CA SER A 274 -7.25 -10.52 -10.31
C SER A 274 -6.49 -11.21 -11.45
N GLY A 275 -5.21 -10.89 -11.57
CA GLY A 275 -4.28 -11.46 -12.56
C GLY A 275 -4.52 -11.04 -14.00
N GLN A 276 -5.43 -10.10 -14.25
CA GLN A 276 -5.70 -9.64 -15.60
C GLN A 276 -4.56 -8.77 -16.11
N PRO A 277 -4.08 -8.97 -17.35
CA PRO A 277 -3.19 -8.01 -17.97
C PRO A 277 -3.91 -6.67 -18.15
N PHE A 278 -3.15 -5.59 -18.11
CA PHE A 278 -3.64 -4.25 -18.44
C PHE A 278 -2.82 -3.71 -19.61
N ASP A 279 -3.52 -3.41 -20.70
CA ASP A 279 -2.92 -2.85 -21.92
C ASP A 279 -3.52 -1.47 -22.18
N ALA A 280 -2.76 -0.43 -21.83
CA ALA A 280 -3.16 0.95 -22.06
C ALA A 280 -3.35 1.26 -23.55
N THR A 281 -2.65 0.57 -24.45
CA THR A 281 -2.74 0.81 -25.90
C THR A 281 -4.07 0.38 -26.50
N ALA A 282 -4.82 -0.46 -25.78
CA ALA A 282 -6.17 -0.87 -26.16
C ALA A 282 -7.25 0.17 -25.80
N LEU A 283 -6.91 1.23 -25.05
CA LEU A 283 -7.85 2.27 -24.63
C LEU A 283 -7.67 3.56 -25.45
N SER A 284 -8.75 4.33 -25.60
CA SER A 284 -8.66 5.63 -26.26
C SER A 284 -7.84 6.61 -25.40
N PRO A 285 -7.12 7.58 -26.02
CA PRO A 285 -6.40 8.60 -25.26
C PRO A 285 -7.28 9.39 -24.29
N ALA A 286 -8.53 9.66 -24.68
CA ALA A 286 -9.49 10.37 -23.82
C ALA A 286 -9.87 9.54 -22.58
N ARG A 287 -10.05 8.23 -22.73
CA ARG A 287 -10.37 7.33 -21.61
C ARG A 287 -9.19 7.14 -20.66
N LEU A 288 -7.96 7.05 -21.17
CA LEU A 288 -6.75 7.05 -20.34
C LEU A 288 -6.63 8.35 -19.54
N ALA A 289 -6.81 9.50 -20.19
CA ALA A 289 -6.79 10.80 -19.53
C ALA A 289 -7.86 10.92 -18.45
N ALA A 290 -9.04 10.33 -18.65
CA ALA A 290 -10.09 10.28 -17.63
C ALA A 290 -9.69 9.42 -16.41
N ILE A 291 -9.04 8.28 -16.63
CA ILE A 291 -8.50 7.43 -15.55
C ILE A 291 -7.42 8.20 -14.78
N ASP A 292 -6.47 8.83 -15.48
CA ASP A 292 -5.42 9.66 -14.87
C ASP A 292 -6.00 10.82 -14.05
N ALA A 293 -7.05 11.48 -14.55
CA ALA A 293 -7.77 12.51 -13.80
C ALA A 293 -8.42 11.95 -12.53
N GLY A 294 -8.90 10.71 -12.55
CA GLY A 294 -9.45 10.03 -11.37
C GLY A 294 -8.38 9.76 -10.32
N VAL A 295 -7.19 9.33 -10.74
CA VAL A 295 -6.01 9.17 -9.88
C VAL A 295 -5.61 10.52 -9.25
N ALA A 296 -5.58 11.60 -10.05
CA ALA A 296 -5.28 12.94 -9.55
C ALA A 296 -6.32 13.41 -8.51
N ASP A 297 -7.62 13.18 -8.77
CA ASP A 297 -8.70 13.52 -7.83
C ASP A 297 -8.60 12.76 -6.50
N ALA A 298 -8.10 11.53 -6.53
CA ALA A 298 -7.86 10.74 -5.33
C ALA A 298 -6.72 11.33 -4.50
N LYS A 299 -5.59 11.66 -5.14
CA LYS A 299 -4.40 12.25 -4.50
C LYS A 299 -4.66 13.64 -3.90
N ALA A 300 -5.56 14.42 -4.49
CA ALA A 300 -5.94 15.74 -3.96
C ALA A 300 -6.72 15.66 -2.63
N ARG A 301 -7.18 14.47 -2.23
CA ARG A 301 -7.97 14.22 -1.02
C ARG A 301 -7.16 13.67 0.16
N SER A 302 -5.91 13.27 -0.09
CA SER A 302 -4.99 12.61 0.86
C SER A 302 -3.95 13.57 1.43
#